data_AF-A0A485LSD3-F1
#
_entry.id   AF-A0A485LSD3-F1
#
_cell.length_a   1.000
_cell.length_b   1.000
_cell.length_c   1.000
_cell.angle_alpha   90.00
_cell.angle_beta   90.00
_cell.angle_gamma   90.00
#
_symmetry.space_group_name_H-M   'P 1'
#
loop_
_entity.id
_entity.type
_entity.pdbx_description
1 polymer ?
#
loop_
_entity_poly.entity_id
_entity_poly.type
_entity_poly.pdbx_seq_one_letter_code
_entity_poly.pdbx_strand_id
1 'polypeptide(L)'
;MMRATKVAKAPLRRSARLLSAGTTSAVPVEPKKTKKVARAAPQKTKGVSDDDDDIAPKKKAKKAATDAAPTFKNGTLSRDFEQRMVNKGYSYVVGVDEAGRGPLAGPVVAAACYVPLDVTFEGIYDSKQLNEAQRELLFEQLTTHKDVHYAVHINSPARIDEINILQATLESMTKSVEGLAIKADYALIDGNKMPPLKIPGEFVIKGDGKVFAIAAASIIAKVTRDRIMVDYDKQWPAYNFAQHKGYGTRAHMAAIHKHGASPIHRMTFAPLNQL
;
A
#
# COMPACT_ATOMS: atom_id res chain seq x y z
N MET A 1 5.68 -40.03 -55.39
CA MET A 1 4.69 -41.09 -55.15
C MET A 1 4.00 -40.84 -53.80
N MET A 2 2.69 -41.12 -53.72
CA MET A 2 1.76 -40.98 -52.57
C MET A 2 1.37 -39.53 -52.18
N ARG A 3 0.23 -38.95 -52.58
CA ARG A 3 -1.23 -39.17 -52.32
C ARG A 3 -1.70 -38.87 -50.88
N ALA A 4 -2.69 -37.96 -50.85
CA ALA A 4 -3.83 -37.85 -49.92
C ALA A 4 -3.50 -37.35 -48.49
N THR A 5 -4.32 -36.58 -47.76
CA THR A 5 -5.79 -36.41 -47.81
C THR A 5 -6.21 -35.14 -47.04
N LYS A 6 -7.40 -34.65 -47.37
CA LYS A 6 -8.09 -33.45 -46.87
C LYS A 6 -9.05 -33.83 -45.70
N VAL A 7 -9.74 -32.81 -45.16
CA VAL A 7 -10.97 -32.83 -44.31
C VAL A 7 -10.70 -33.10 -42.79
N ALA A 8 -11.31 -32.46 -41.78
CA ALA A 8 -12.60 -31.77 -41.66
C ALA A 8 -12.67 -30.77 -40.47
N LYS A 9 -13.43 -29.68 -40.65
CA LYS A 9 -14.02 -28.83 -39.59
C LYS A 9 -15.40 -29.39 -39.20
N ALA A 10 -15.76 -29.31 -37.93
CA ALA A 10 -17.08 -29.65 -37.39
C ALA A 10 -17.43 -28.71 -36.19
N PRO A 11 -18.72 -28.50 -35.86
CA PRO A 11 -19.26 -27.14 -35.76
C PRO A 11 -19.85 -26.70 -34.41
N LEU A 12 -20.19 -25.41 -34.36
CA LEU A 12 -21.02 -24.71 -33.37
C LEU A 12 -22.35 -25.42 -33.09
N ARG A 13 -22.70 -25.53 -31.80
CA ARG A 13 -24.07 -25.84 -31.35
C ARG A 13 -24.76 -24.55 -30.86
N ARG A 14 -25.74 -24.11 -31.64
CA ARG A 14 -26.88 -23.30 -31.17
C ARG A 14 -27.98 -24.25 -30.71
N SER A 15 -28.54 -24.00 -29.54
CA SER A 15 -29.88 -24.51 -29.18
C SER A 15 -30.78 -23.33 -28.88
N ALA A 16 -31.79 -23.17 -29.72
CA ALA A 16 -32.95 -22.32 -29.53
C ALA A 16 -34.17 -23.22 -29.33
N ARG A 17 -35.05 -22.84 -28.39
CA ARG A 17 -36.50 -23.14 -28.25
C ARG A 17 -36.87 -22.76 -26.81
N LEU A 18 -38.01 -22.17 -26.46
CA LEU A 18 -39.22 -21.77 -27.17
C LEU A 18 -39.91 -20.71 -26.28
N LEU A 19 -40.63 -19.76 -26.89
CA LEU A 19 -41.51 -18.81 -26.20
C LEU A 19 -42.77 -19.49 -25.67
N SER A 20 -43.27 -19.02 -24.51
CA SER A 20 -44.71 -18.96 -24.23
C SER A 20 -45.02 -17.66 -23.48
N ALA A 21 -45.90 -16.86 -24.07
CA ALA A 21 -46.45 -15.64 -23.51
C ALA A 21 -47.45 -15.94 -22.39
N GLY A 22 -47.55 -15.04 -21.41
CA GLY A 22 -48.50 -15.15 -20.30
C GLY A 22 -48.50 -13.93 -19.40
N THR A 23 -49.26 -12.91 -19.83
CA THR A 23 -50.08 -12.00 -19.01
C THR A 23 -49.44 -11.14 -17.91
N THR A 24 -49.55 -9.84 -18.17
CA THR A 24 -49.51 -8.68 -17.27
C THR A 24 -50.31 -8.86 -15.99
N SER A 25 -49.74 -8.44 -14.85
CA SER A 25 -50.51 -7.75 -13.81
C SER A 25 -49.60 -6.84 -12.99
N ALA A 26 -49.86 -5.54 -13.10
CA ALA A 26 -49.27 -4.50 -12.27
C ALA A 26 -49.90 -4.55 -10.88
N VAL A 27 -49.07 -4.46 -9.83
CA VAL A 27 -49.54 -4.28 -8.45
C VAL A 27 -49.11 -2.88 -7.98
N PRO A 28 -49.97 -2.12 -7.27
CA PRO A 28 -49.87 -0.67 -7.16
C PRO A 28 -48.92 -0.23 -6.04
N VAL A 29 -48.25 0.90 -6.27
CA VAL A 29 -47.54 1.66 -5.24
C VAL A 29 -48.55 2.60 -4.57
N GLU A 30 -48.87 2.36 -3.30
CA GLU A 30 -49.68 3.28 -2.48
C GLU A 30 -48.85 4.47 -1.95
N PRO A 31 -49.40 5.70 -1.93
CA PRO A 31 -48.71 6.89 -1.45
C PRO A 31 -48.92 7.11 0.06
N LYS A 32 -47.85 7.19 0.84
CA LYS A 32 -47.93 7.63 2.24
C LYS A 32 -47.73 9.15 2.39
N LYS A 33 -48.89 9.81 2.48
CA LYS A 33 -49.27 11.02 3.24
C LYS A 33 -48.15 11.91 3.80
N THR A 34 -48.06 13.10 3.20
CA THR A 34 -47.54 14.35 3.79
C THR A 34 -48.34 14.78 5.04
N LYS A 35 -47.65 15.19 6.11
CA LYS A 35 -48.23 16.01 7.18
C LYS A 35 -47.66 17.43 7.11
N LYS A 36 -48.56 18.42 7.08
CA LYS A 36 -48.29 19.86 7.16
C LYS A 36 -47.90 20.28 8.59
N VAL A 37 -46.82 21.05 8.65
CA VAL A 37 -46.58 22.31 9.37
C VAL A 37 -47.45 22.65 10.59
N ALA A 38 -46.80 22.89 11.73
CA ALA A 38 -47.23 23.89 12.71
C ALA A 38 -46.13 24.96 12.86
N ARG A 39 -46.58 26.21 12.94
CA ARG A 39 -45.85 27.47 12.79
C ARG A 39 -45.67 28.08 14.18
N ALA A 40 -44.47 28.54 14.51
CA ALA A 40 -44.26 29.57 15.53
C ALA A 40 -43.27 30.59 14.96
N ALA A 41 -43.62 31.87 15.09
CA ALA A 41 -42.96 33.02 14.49
C ALA A 41 -42.29 33.88 15.60
N PRO A 42 -41.64 35.02 15.30
CA PRO A 42 -40.18 35.18 15.46
C PRO A 42 -39.82 36.27 16.49
N GLN A 43 -38.60 36.25 17.06
CA GLN A 43 -38.01 37.48 17.61
C GLN A 43 -36.49 37.59 17.41
N LYS A 44 -36.15 38.64 16.67
CA LYS A 44 -35.10 39.66 16.88
C LYS A 44 -33.62 39.29 16.68
N THR A 45 -33.12 39.92 15.62
CA THR A 45 -31.73 40.27 15.33
C THR A 45 -31.12 41.19 16.40
N LYS A 46 -29.82 41.02 16.65
CA LYS A 46 -28.75 42.05 16.64
C LYS A 46 -27.48 41.50 17.30
N GLY A 47 -26.33 41.85 16.73
CA GLY A 47 -25.04 41.81 17.43
C GLY A 47 -23.94 41.13 16.64
N VAL A 48 -23.28 41.90 15.78
CA VAL A 48 -21.91 41.64 15.35
C VAL A 48 -21.01 41.77 16.57
N SER A 49 -20.12 40.79 16.79
CA SER A 49 -18.86 41.01 17.49
C SER A 49 -17.82 40.06 16.88
N ASP A 50 -16.85 40.70 16.24
CA ASP A 50 -15.54 40.12 15.95
C ASP A 50 -14.91 39.67 17.28
N ASP A 51 -14.46 38.43 17.35
CA ASP A 51 -13.44 38.00 18.30
C ASP A 51 -12.57 36.96 17.60
N ASP A 52 -11.37 37.43 17.24
CA ASP A 52 -10.21 36.65 16.86
C ASP A 52 -9.84 35.67 17.98
N ASP A 53 -9.86 34.38 17.70
CA ASP A 53 -9.11 33.38 18.48
C ASP A 53 -8.22 32.58 17.53
N ASP A 54 -7.15 33.25 17.12
CA ASP A 54 -5.96 32.72 16.48
C ASP A 54 -5.21 31.82 17.49
N ILE A 55 -5.67 30.57 17.65
CA ILE A 55 -4.90 29.56 18.38
C ILE A 55 -3.79 29.04 17.46
N ALA A 56 -2.73 29.83 17.38
CA ALA A 56 -1.46 29.42 16.83
C ALA A 56 -0.96 28.15 17.55
N PRO A 57 -0.59 27.07 16.83
CA PRO A 57 0.03 25.92 17.46
C PRO A 57 1.42 26.33 17.95
N LYS A 58 1.59 26.40 19.28
CA LYS A 58 2.87 26.61 19.95
C LYS A 58 3.91 25.64 19.38
N LYS A 59 4.86 26.16 18.60
CA LYS A 59 6.06 25.45 18.14
C LYS A 59 6.83 24.95 19.37
N LYS A 60 6.73 23.66 19.69
CA LYS A 60 7.69 23.02 20.59
C LYS A 60 9.03 22.98 19.87
N ALA A 61 10.00 23.72 20.40
CA ALA A 61 11.39 23.65 19.96
C ALA A 61 11.87 22.20 20.01
N LYS A 62 12.43 21.70 18.90
CA LYS A 62 13.12 20.41 18.86
C LYS A 62 14.34 20.51 19.78
N LYS A 63 14.34 19.76 20.90
CA LYS A 63 15.55 19.50 21.68
C LYS A 63 16.56 18.77 20.78
N ALA A 64 17.82 19.18 20.86
CA ALA A 64 18.94 18.48 20.26
C ALA A 64 18.92 17.00 20.71
N ALA A 65 19.16 16.09 19.75
CA ALA A 65 19.21 14.66 20.01
C ALA A 65 20.37 14.37 20.97
N THR A 66 20.05 13.84 22.13
CA THR A 66 21.01 13.18 23.02
C THR A 66 21.36 11.83 22.42
N ASP A 67 22.63 11.42 22.46
CA ASP A 67 23.21 10.14 21.98
C ASP A 67 22.68 8.87 22.70
N ALA A 68 21.47 8.91 23.27
CA ALA A 68 20.83 7.77 23.87
C ALA A 68 20.22 6.87 22.78
N ALA A 69 20.43 5.56 22.88
CA ALA A 69 19.81 4.58 22.00
C ALA A 69 18.28 4.79 21.95
N PRO A 70 17.66 4.71 20.76
CA PRO A 70 16.22 4.98 20.63
C PRO A 70 15.40 3.95 21.41
N THR A 71 14.38 4.42 22.11
CA THR A 71 13.47 3.57 22.89
C THR A 71 12.32 3.05 22.03
N PHE A 72 12.16 1.73 21.96
CA PHE A 72 11.08 1.07 21.20
C PHE A 72 9.91 0.71 22.12
N LYS A 73 8.80 1.44 22.01
CA LYS A 73 7.62 1.26 22.90
C LYS A 73 7.01 -0.14 22.86
N ASN A 74 7.07 -0.81 21.71
CA ASN A 74 6.43 -2.11 21.49
C ASN A 74 7.41 -3.29 21.54
N GLY A 75 8.68 -3.03 21.90
CA GLY A 75 9.73 -4.05 21.84
C GLY A 75 9.98 -4.58 20.42
N THR A 76 10.26 -5.88 20.33
CA THR A 76 10.59 -6.59 19.09
C THR A 76 9.60 -7.72 18.87
N LEU A 77 9.16 -7.93 17.62
CA LEU A 77 8.30 -9.06 17.26
C LEU A 77 8.98 -10.42 17.53
N SER A 78 8.18 -11.44 17.86
CA SER A 78 8.67 -12.81 17.96
C SER A 78 9.03 -13.39 16.59
N ARG A 79 9.84 -14.45 16.58
CA ARG A 79 10.28 -15.18 15.38
C ARG A 79 9.46 -16.46 15.14
N ASP A 80 8.25 -16.56 15.69
CA ASP A 80 7.48 -17.81 15.74
C ASP A 80 7.03 -18.31 14.37
N PHE A 81 6.81 -17.39 13.42
CA PHE A 81 6.45 -17.74 12.05
C PHE A 81 7.64 -18.32 11.29
N GLU A 82 8.79 -17.67 11.39
CA GLU A 82 10.04 -18.10 10.77
C GLU A 82 10.48 -19.43 11.36
N GLN A 83 10.50 -19.57 12.69
CA GLN A 83 10.87 -20.81 13.38
C GLN A 83 9.99 -21.98 12.98
N ARG A 84 8.67 -21.75 12.82
CA ARG A 84 7.74 -22.79 12.38
C ARG A 84 8.05 -23.28 10.97
N MET A 85 8.50 -22.41 10.07
CA MET A 85 8.89 -22.83 8.72
C MET A 85 10.26 -23.49 8.69
N VAL A 86 11.20 -23.03 9.52
CA VAL A 86 12.48 -23.72 9.71
C VAL A 86 12.27 -25.15 10.24
N ASN A 87 11.36 -25.34 11.19
CA ASN A 87 11.01 -26.67 11.71
C ASN A 87 10.34 -27.58 10.66
N LYS A 88 9.82 -27.01 9.56
CA LYS A 88 9.29 -27.76 8.41
C LYS A 88 10.37 -28.06 7.35
N GLY A 89 11.62 -27.63 7.56
CA GLY A 89 12.75 -27.90 6.67
C GLY A 89 13.10 -26.77 5.70
N TYR A 90 12.51 -25.58 5.84
CA TYR A 90 12.87 -24.40 5.02
C TYR A 90 14.05 -23.66 5.63
N SER A 91 15.07 -23.32 4.85
CA SER A 91 16.30 -22.67 5.32
C SER A 91 16.26 -21.15 5.17
N TYR A 92 15.64 -20.65 4.09
CA TYR A 92 15.63 -19.24 3.71
C TYR A 92 14.19 -18.73 3.63
N VAL A 93 13.61 -18.55 4.81
CA VAL A 93 12.26 -18.02 5.01
C VAL A 93 12.30 -16.50 4.94
N VAL A 94 11.66 -15.93 3.92
CA VAL A 94 11.70 -14.48 3.67
C VAL A 94 10.38 -13.81 3.97
N GLY A 95 10.43 -12.61 4.53
CA GLY A 95 9.27 -11.74 4.66
C GLY A 95 9.18 -10.78 3.48
N VAL A 96 7.97 -10.43 3.08
CA VAL A 96 7.71 -9.54 1.95
C VAL A 96 6.59 -8.57 2.30
N ASP A 97 6.81 -7.28 2.04
CA ASP A 97 5.83 -6.21 2.26
C ASP A 97 6.03 -5.07 1.25
N GLU A 98 5.03 -4.19 1.14
CA GLU A 98 5.02 -3.02 0.28
C GLU A 98 4.82 -1.69 1.01
N ALA A 99 5.32 -0.62 0.39
CA ALA A 99 4.98 0.74 0.71
C ALA A 99 4.42 1.47 -0.52
N GLY A 100 3.41 2.32 -0.30
CA GLY A 100 2.96 3.25 -1.33
C GLY A 100 1.77 2.82 -2.17
N ARG A 101 0.87 1.98 -1.66
CA ARG A 101 -0.35 1.65 -2.42
C ARG A 101 -1.37 2.77 -2.50
N GLY A 102 -1.65 3.45 -1.39
CA GLY A 102 -2.66 4.51 -1.31
C GLY A 102 -2.33 5.90 -1.89
N PRO A 103 -1.05 6.34 -1.98
CA PRO A 103 -0.70 7.65 -2.53
C PRO A 103 -1.21 7.91 -3.94
N LEU A 104 -1.50 9.19 -4.23
CA LEU A 104 -1.85 9.68 -5.56
C LEU A 104 -0.63 9.87 -6.46
N ALA A 105 0.57 9.95 -5.88
CA ALA A 105 1.82 10.15 -6.60
C ALA A 105 2.94 9.23 -6.11
N GLY A 106 3.90 8.99 -7.00
CA GLY A 106 5.09 8.20 -6.77
C GLY A 106 4.88 6.68 -6.93
N PRO A 107 5.95 5.89 -6.78
CA PRO A 107 5.90 4.46 -7.04
C PRO A 107 5.22 3.68 -5.93
N VAL A 108 4.92 2.42 -6.23
CA VAL A 108 4.79 1.36 -5.23
C VAL A 108 6.16 0.68 -5.11
N VAL A 109 6.61 0.46 -3.89
CA VAL A 109 7.90 -0.17 -3.58
C VAL A 109 7.60 -1.41 -2.77
N ALA A 110 8.15 -2.56 -3.15
CA ALA A 110 8.12 -3.76 -2.33
C ALA A 110 9.55 -4.15 -1.96
N ALA A 111 9.68 -4.83 -0.83
CA ALA A 111 10.93 -5.44 -0.42
C ALA A 111 10.70 -6.89 0.00
N ALA A 112 11.69 -7.73 -0.24
CA ALA A 112 11.82 -9.05 0.37
C ALA A 112 13.03 -9.02 1.31
N CYS A 113 12.90 -9.61 2.48
CA CYS A 113 13.95 -9.61 3.51
C CYS A 113 14.05 -10.98 4.19
N TYR A 114 15.26 -11.52 4.20
CA TYR A 114 15.67 -12.67 4.99
C TYR A 114 16.53 -12.19 6.15
N VAL A 115 16.18 -12.60 7.36
CA VAL A 115 17.00 -12.40 8.55
C VAL A 115 17.21 -13.76 9.20
N PRO A 116 18.46 -14.21 9.43
CA PRO A 116 18.73 -15.42 10.20
C PRO A 116 18.06 -15.42 11.58
N LEU A 117 17.79 -16.60 12.14
CA LEU A 117 17.11 -16.72 13.44
C LEU A 117 18.00 -16.34 14.63
N ASP A 118 19.31 -16.48 14.49
CA ASP A 118 20.33 -16.10 15.47
C ASP A 118 20.71 -14.61 15.42
N VAL A 119 20.31 -13.90 14.36
CA VAL A 119 20.47 -12.45 14.24
C VAL A 119 19.29 -11.74 14.91
N THR A 120 19.61 -10.83 15.82
CA THR A 120 18.63 -10.05 16.57
C THR A 120 18.75 -8.56 16.26
N PHE A 121 17.59 -7.93 16.03
CA PHE A 121 17.46 -6.49 15.88
C PHE A 121 16.39 -6.02 16.87
N GLU A 122 16.77 -5.14 17.79
CA GLU A 122 15.80 -4.57 18.73
C GLU A 122 14.89 -3.58 18.02
N GLY A 123 13.58 -3.67 18.23
CA GLY A 123 12.62 -2.69 17.73
C GLY A 123 12.00 -3.01 16.36
N ILE A 124 12.29 -4.18 15.78
CA ILE A 124 11.58 -4.64 14.57
C ILE A 124 10.10 -4.87 14.92
N TYR A 125 9.28 -3.99 14.37
CA TYR A 125 7.83 -3.93 14.56
C TYR A 125 7.20 -3.22 13.34
N ASP A 126 5.86 -3.10 13.33
CA ASP A 126 5.11 -2.36 12.31
C ASP A 126 5.74 -0.98 12.05
N SER A 127 6.19 -0.77 10.81
CA SER A 127 6.90 0.45 10.39
C SER A 127 6.10 1.72 10.61
N LYS A 128 4.76 1.65 10.66
CA LYS A 128 3.88 2.80 10.93
C LYS A 128 3.88 3.21 12.40
N GLN A 129 4.28 2.31 13.29
CA GLN A 129 4.38 2.56 14.74
C GLN A 129 5.77 3.06 15.14
N LEU A 130 6.75 2.96 14.24
CA LEU A 130 8.07 3.55 14.39
C LEU A 130 8.06 5.01 13.95
N ASN A 131 8.87 5.85 14.60
CA ASN A 131 9.15 7.19 14.07
C ASN A 131 10.20 7.12 12.94
N GLU A 132 10.41 8.24 12.24
CA GLU A 132 11.34 8.28 11.10
C GLU A 132 12.78 7.93 11.49
N ALA A 133 13.29 8.47 12.60
CA ALA A 133 14.65 8.17 13.07
C ALA A 133 14.83 6.68 13.43
N GLN A 134 13.83 6.05 14.04
CA GLN A 134 13.83 4.63 14.34
C GLN A 134 13.84 3.77 13.07
N ARG A 135 13.02 4.13 12.08
CA ARG A 135 13.00 3.44 10.79
C ARG A 135 14.33 3.57 10.07
N GLU A 136 14.93 4.75 10.05
CA GLU A 136 16.24 5.00 9.41
C GLU A 136 17.35 4.19 10.09
N LEU A 137 17.36 4.12 11.43
CA LEU A 137 18.31 3.27 12.16
C LEU A 137 18.14 1.80 11.80
N LEU A 138 16.91 1.27 11.85
CA LEU A 138 16.64 -0.13 11.54
C LEU A 138 16.90 -0.46 10.07
N PHE A 139 16.62 0.47 9.16
CA PHE A 139 16.98 0.35 7.76
C PHE A 139 18.49 0.18 7.60
N GLU A 140 19.29 1.03 8.23
CA GLU A 140 20.74 0.95 8.15
C GLU A 140 21.25 -0.39 8.72
N GLN A 141 20.75 -0.80 9.89
CA GLN A 141 21.09 -2.08 10.50
C GLN A 141 20.74 -3.27 9.60
N LEU A 142 19.52 -3.32 9.08
CA LEU A 142 19.07 -4.41 8.20
C LEU A 142 19.88 -4.46 6.90
N THR A 143 20.16 -3.31 6.29
CA THR A 143 20.76 -3.26 4.95
C THR A 143 22.28 -3.39 4.95
N THR A 144 22.94 -3.15 6.08
CA THR A 144 24.41 -3.28 6.21
C THR A 144 24.86 -4.57 6.92
N HIS A 145 23.93 -5.31 7.54
CA HIS A 145 24.27 -6.55 8.23
C HIS A 145 24.65 -7.66 7.24
N LYS A 146 25.85 -8.22 7.40
CA LYS A 146 26.45 -9.19 6.45
C LYS A 146 25.61 -10.45 6.18
N ASP A 147 24.83 -10.90 7.16
CA ASP A 147 24.02 -12.12 7.07
C ASP A 147 22.54 -11.85 6.70
N VAL A 148 22.14 -10.57 6.59
CA VAL A 148 20.79 -10.19 6.15
C VAL A 148 20.80 -10.08 4.63
N HIS A 149 19.82 -10.71 3.98
CA HIS A 149 19.66 -10.62 2.54
C HIS A 149 18.34 -9.97 2.21
N TYR A 150 18.37 -8.92 1.41
CA TYR A 150 17.17 -8.21 0.99
C TYR A 150 17.25 -7.84 -0.48
N ALA A 151 16.09 -7.56 -1.05
CA ALA A 151 15.96 -7.02 -2.39
C ALA A 151 14.74 -6.13 -2.45
N VAL A 152 14.80 -5.11 -3.32
CA VAL A 152 13.75 -4.11 -3.48
C VAL A 152 13.37 -4.03 -4.95
N HIS A 153 12.06 -4.00 -5.21
CA HIS A 153 11.53 -3.67 -6.53
C HIS A 153 10.62 -2.45 -6.46
N ILE A 154 10.71 -1.61 -7.49
CA ILE A 154 9.99 -0.34 -7.60
C ILE A 154 9.16 -0.37 -8.88
N ASN A 155 7.84 -0.23 -8.76
CA ASN A 155 6.97 -0.01 -9.90
C ASN A 155 6.56 1.45 -10.02
N SER A 156 6.81 2.02 -11.21
CA SER A 156 6.56 3.42 -11.52
C SER A 156 5.06 3.76 -11.54
N PRO A 157 4.68 5.04 -11.39
CA PRO A 157 3.30 5.48 -11.57
C PRO A 157 2.72 5.06 -12.93
N ALA A 158 3.49 5.16 -14.00
CA ALA A 158 3.08 4.73 -15.33
C ALA A 158 2.76 3.22 -15.39
N ARG A 159 3.59 2.38 -14.76
CA ARG A 159 3.32 0.94 -14.66
C ARG A 159 2.07 0.67 -13.80
N ILE A 160 1.88 1.41 -12.72
CA ILE A 160 0.68 1.31 -11.88
C ILE A 160 -0.59 1.63 -12.68
N ASP A 161 -0.55 2.69 -13.51
CA ASP A 161 -1.67 3.06 -14.37
C ASP A 161 -1.92 2.01 -15.46
N GLU A 162 -0.87 1.38 -16.00
CA GLU A 162 -0.98 0.33 -17.03
C GLU A 162 -1.63 -0.96 -16.50
N ILE A 163 -1.19 -1.46 -15.34
CA ILE A 163 -1.57 -2.80 -14.85
C ILE A 163 -2.44 -2.77 -13.59
N ASN A 164 -2.86 -1.60 -13.13
CA ASN A 164 -3.52 -1.33 -11.84
C ASN A 164 -2.66 -1.58 -10.59
N ILE A 165 -3.04 -0.94 -9.48
CA ILE A 165 -2.26 -0.95 -8.24
C ILE A 165 -2.12 -2.33 -7.60
N LEU A 166 -3.13 -3.20 -7.72
CA LEU A 166 -3.04 -4.54 -7.16
C LEU A 166 -1.98 -5.35 -7.89
N GLN A 167 -2.01 -5.36 -9.23
CA GLN A 167 -1.02 -6.12 -9.99
C GLN A 167 0.38 -5.50 -9.88
N ALA A 168 0.51 -4.17 -9.87
CA ALA A 168 1.79 -3.51 -9.68
C ALA A 168 2.43 -3.82 -8.31
N THR A 169 1.60 -4.00 -7.28
CA THR A 169 2.03 -4.46 -5.96
C THR A 169 2.52 -5.90 -6.03
N LEU A 170 1.69 -6.82 -6.54
CA LEU A 170 2.04 -8.24 -6.63
C LEU A 170 3.29 -8.47 -7.50
N GLU A 171 3.41 -7.74 -8.61
CA GLU A 171 4.60 -7.77 -9.48
C GLU A 171 5.85 -7.30 -8.72
N SER A 172 5.75 -6.24 -7.92
CA SER A 172 6.89 -5.78 -7.13
C SER A 172 7.27 -6.77 -6.04
N MET A 173 6.30 -7.39 -5.38
CA MET A 173 6.57 -8.46 -4.40
C MET A 173 7.28 -9.65 -5.05
N THR A 174 6.77 -10.14 -6.20
CA THR A 174 7.40 -11.22 -6.97
C THR A 174 8.84 -10.88 -7.31
N LYS A 175 9.06 -9.72 -7.94
CA LYS A 175 10.39 -9.30 -8.36
C LYS A 175 11.34 -9.04 -7.20
N SER A 176 10.83 -8.64 -6.03
CA SER A 176 11.64 -8.50 -4.82
C SER A 176 12.13 -9.86 -4.33
N VAL A 177 11.28 -10.89 -4.32
CA VAL A 177 11.70 -12.26 -3.98
C VAL A 177 12.70 -12.80 -5.01
N GLU A 178 12.44 -12.60 -6.30
CA GLU A 178 13.35 -13.04 -7.38
C GLU A 178 14.69 -12.30 -7.40
N GLY A 179 14.74 -11.08 -6.86
CA GLY A 179 15.94 -10.25 -6.79
C GLY A 179 16.86 -10.55 -5.61
N LEU A 180 16.48 -11.45 -4.69
CA LEU A 180 17.33 -11.84 -3.57
C LEU A 180 18.62 -12.51 -4.07
N ALA A 181 19.75 -12.14 -3.47
CA ALA A 181 21.04 -12.77 -3.75
C ALA A 181 21.11 -14.24 -3.30
N ILE A 182 20.22 -14.64 -2.40
CA ILE A 182 20.03 -16.02 -1.94
C ILE A 182 18.81 -16.65 -2.60
N LYS A 183 18.83 -17.98 -2.71
CA LYS A 183 17.66 -18.74 -3.13
C LYS A 183 16.70 -18.92 -1.95
N ALA A 184 15.78 -17.98 -1.78
CA ALA A 184 14.65 -18.13 -0.87
C ALA A 184 13.90 -19.44 -1.16
N ASP A 185 13.44 -20.14 -0.11
CA ASP A 185 12.72 -21.40 -0.24
C ASP A 185 11.32 -21.37 0.39
N TYR A 186 10.99 -20.31 1.15
CA TYR A 186 9.64 -20.03 1.63
C TYR A 186 9.39 -18.53 1.76
N ALA A 187 8.19 -18.05 1.41
CA ALA A 187 7.82 -16.64 1.54
C ALA A 187 6.62 -16.40 2.46
N LEU A 188 6.78 -15.46 3.41
CA LEU A 188 5.75 -14.91 4.27
C LEU A 188 5.38 -13.52 3.73
N ILE A 189 4.14 -13.33 3.28
CA ILE A 189 3.72 -12.12 2.55
C ILE A 189 2.74 -11.30 3.39
N ASP A 190 2.91 -9.97 3.47
CA ASP A 190 1.87 -9.12 4.06
C ASP A 190 0.58 -9.10 3.22
N GLY A 191 -0.55 -9.03 3.92
CA GLY A 191 -1.86 -8.81 3.30
C GLY A 191 -2.66 -10.09 3.13
N ASN A 192 -3.44 -10.17 2.05
CA ASN A 192 -4.49 -11.18 1.86
C ASN A 192 -4.46 -11.87 0.50
N LYS A 193 -3.35 -11.72 -0.24
CA LYS A 193 -3.22 -12.26 -1.59
C LYS A 193 -1.80 -12.69 -1.85
N MET A 194 -1.64 -13.88 -2.42
CA MET A 194 -0.33 -14.36 -2.85
C MET A 194 0.09 -13.68 -4.16
N PRO A 195 1.30 -13.11 -4.23
CA PRO A 195 1.96 -12.81 -5.50
C PRO A 195 2.32 -14.12 -6.21
N PRO A 196 2.44 -14.11 -7.55
CA PRO A 196 2.93 -15.28 -8.28
C PRO A 196 4.39 -15.54 -7.91
N LEU A 197 4.67 -16.66 -7.24
CA LEU A 197 6.01 -17.06 -6.81
C LEU A 197 6.33 -18.48 -7.28
N LYS A 198 7.61 -18.75 -7.51
CA LYS A 198 8.14 -20.09 -7.85
C LYS A 198 8.45 -20.95 -6.62
N ILE A 199 8.24 -20.39 -5.43
CA ILE A 199 8.51 -20.99 -4.13
C ILE A 199 7.20 -21.06 -3.33
N PRO A 200 7.07 -22.01 -2.38
CA PRO A 200 5.93 -22.03 -1.49
C PRO A 200 5.90 -20.77 -0.61
N GLY A 201 4.71 -20.45 -0.11
CA GLY A 201 4.53 -19.32 0.80
C GLY A 201 3.10 -19.23 1.32
N GLU A 202 2.92 -18.31 2.25
CA GLU A 202 1.61 -17.95 2.80
C GLU A 202 1.52 -16.45 3.02
N PHE A 203 0.30 -15.89 2.92
CA PHE A 203 0.05 -14.50 3.29
C PHE A 203 -0.44 -14.41 4.73
N VAL A 204 -0.10 -13.31 5.39
CA VAL A 204 -0.51 -13.00 6.76
C VAL A 204 -1.17 -11.63 6.78
N ILE A 205 -2.46 -11.59 7.15
CA ILE A 205 -3.17 -10.32 7.28
C ILE A 205 -2.56 -9.53 8.46
N LYS A 206 -2.09 -8.30 8.17
CA LYS A 206 -1.32 -7.47 9.11
C LYS A 206 -0.06 -8.20 9.59
N GLY A 207 0.67 -8.77 8.64
CA GLY A 207 1.91 -9.49 8.86
C GLY A 207 3.01 -8.57 9.39
N ASP A 208 3.02 -7.29 8.97
CA ASP A 208 3.92 -6.24 9.47
C ASP A 208 3.87 -6.05 11.00
N GLY A 209 2.73 -6.36 11.64
CA GLY A 209 2.55 -6.35 13.09
C GLY A 209 2.66 -7.70 13.78
N LYS A 210 3.04 -8.79 13.08
CA LYS A 210 2.99 -10.17 13.60
C LYS A 210 4.21 -11.03 13.25
N VAL A 211 4.86 -10.75 12.12
CA VAL A 211 5.92 -11.56 11.54
C VAL A 211 7.15 -10.68 11.40
N PHE A 212 8.23 -11.07 12.05
CA PHE A 212 9.44 -10.26 12.12
C PHE A 212 10.03 -9.97 10.73
N ALA A 213 10.12 -10.98 9.86
CA ALA A 213 10.68 -10.84 8.53
C ALA A 213 9.82 -9.92 7.64
N ILE A 214 8.49 -9.97 7.79
CA ILE A 214 7.56 -9.05 7.08
C ILE A 214 7.78 -7.63 7.60
N ALA A 215 7.87 -7.45 8.93
CA ALA A 215 8.15 -6.15 9.52
C ALA A 215 9.50 -5.57 9.04
N ALA A 216 10.55 -6.39 8.96
CA ALA A 216 11.84 -5.98 8.40
C ALA A 216 11.72 -5.54 6.93
N ALA A 217 11.01 -6.31 6.10
CA ALA A 217 10.71 -5.91 4.72
C ALA A 217 9.90 -4.60 4.65
N SER A 218 8.92 -4.41 5.54
CA SER A 218 8.11 -3.19 5.63
C SER A 218 8.95 -1.94 5.86
N ILE A 219 9.96 -2.04 6.73
CA ILE A 219 10.89 -0.95 7.05
C ILE A 219 11.73 -0.60 5.82
N ILE A 220 12.29 -1.62 5.15
CA ILE A 220 13.09 -1.45 3.92
C ILE A 220 12.26 -0.77 2.82
N ALA A 221 11.05 -1.28 2.55
CA ALA A 221 10.16 -0.72 1.54
C ALA A 221 9.77 0.73 1.89
N LYS A 222 9.43 1.00 3.16
CA LYS A 222 8.98 2.30 3.63
C LYS A 222 10.07 3.37 3.52
N VAL A 223 11.26 3.09 4.06
CA VAL A 223 12.38 4.05 4.02
C VAL A 223 12.82 4.30 2.58
N THR A 224 12.94 3.24 1.77
CA THR A 224 13.29 3.38 0.34
C THR A 224 12.29 4.29 -0.38
N ARG A 225 10.98 4.04 -0.19
CA ARG A 225 9.95 4.87 -0.83
C ARG A 225 9.98 6.31 -0.34
N ASP A 226 10.12 6.53 0.96
CA ASP A 226 10.09 7.88 1.52
C ASP A 226 11.28 8.71 1.03
N ARG A 227 12.46 8.11 0.88
CA ARG A 227 13.65 8.74 0.26
C ARG A 227 13.37 9.13 -1.20
N ILE A 228 12.78 8.23 -2.00
CA ILE A 228 12.35 8.55 -3.39
C ILE A 228 11.41 9.76 -3.42
N MET A 229 10.43 9.82 -2.51
CA MET A 229 9.49 10.94 -2.47
C MET A 229 10.15 12.26 -2.05
N VAL A 230 11.20 12.23 -1.22
CA VAL A 230 12.02 13.41 -0.91
C VAL A 230 12.82 13.86 -2.12
N ASP A 231 13.33 12.94 -2.93
CA ASP A 231 14.04 13.30 -4.17
C ASP A 231 13.09 13.85 -5.24
N TYR A 232 11.86 13.35 -5.30
CA TYR A 232 10.81 13.93 -6.15
C TYR A 232 10.38 15.32 -5.70
N ASP A 233 10.43 15.63 -4.41
CA ASP A 233 10.16 16.98 -3.91
C ASP A 233 11.14 18.01 -4.48
N LYS A 234 12.42 17.64 -4.62
CA LYS A 234 13.44 18.51 -5.23
C LYS A 234 13.14 18.79 -6.70
N GLN A 235 12.57 17.82 -7.42
CA GLN A 235 12.24 17.93 -8.84
C GLN A 235 10.92 18.67 -9.08
N TRP A 236 9.95 18.51 -8.17
CA TRP A 236 8.63 19.13 -8.24
C TRP A 236 8.26 19.82 -6.91
N PRO A 237 8.96 20.91 -6.55
CA PRO A 237 8.83 21.54 -5.24
C PRO A 237 7.46 22.17 -4.97
N ALA A 238 6.69 22.45 -6.03
CA ALA A 238 5.34 23.01 -5.91
C ALA A 238 4.34 22.08 -5.20
N TYR A 239 4.65 20.79 -5.08
CA TYR A 239 3.74 19.79 -4.51
C TYR A 239 4.07 19.42 -3.06
N ASN A 240 5.26 19.72 -2.54
CA ASN A 240 5.66 19.38 -1.16
C ASN A 240 5.58 17.87 -0.83
N PHE A 241 6.02 17.04 -1.79
CA PHE A 241 6.08 15.58 -1.67
C PHE A 241 6.91 15.09 -0.48
N ALA A 242 7.92 15.86 -0.04
CA ALA A 242 8.74 15.49 1.11
C ALA A 242 7.90 15.37 2.40
N GLN A 243 6.83 16.16 2.53
CA GLN A 243 5.98 16.13 3.73
C GLN A 243 4.95 15.00 3.70
N HIS A 244 4.13 14.92 2.65
CA HIS A 244 3.00 13.99 2.60
C HIS A 244 3.25 12.75 1.74
N LYS A 245 4.46 12.57 1.19
CA LYS A 245 4.90 11.35 0.47
C LYS A 245 3.93 10.91 -0.66
N GLY A 246 3.28 11.88 -1.30
CA GLY A 246 2.30 11.66 -2.38
C GLY A 246 0.88 11.29 -1.93
N TYR A 247 0.58 11.18 -0.63
CA TYR A 247 -0.80 10.97 -0.15
C TYR A 247 -1.68 12.18 -0.47
N GLY A 248 -2.96 11.95 -0.78
CA GLY A 248 -3.96 12.96 -1.14
C GLY A 248 -4.41 13.83 0.03
N THR A 249 -3.46 14.53 0.67
CA THR A 249 -3.76 15.51 1.72
C THR A 249 -4.39 16.77 1.12
N ARG A 250 -5.03 17.61 1.95
CA ARG A 250 -5.58 18.90 1.49
C ARG A 250 -4.52 19.77 0.79
N ALA A 251 -3.29 19.80 1.34
CA ALA A 251 -2.18 20.54 0.75
C ALA A 251 -1.79 19.98 -0.63
N HIS A 252 -1.73 18.66 -0.76
CA HIS A 252 -1.40 18.00 -2.03
C HIS A 252 -2.48 18.25 -3.10
N MET A 253 -3.76 18.14 -2.73
CA MET A 253 -4.87 18.43 -3.65
C MET A 253 -4.90 19.90 -4.08
N ALA A 254 -4.63 20.84 -3.17
CA ALA A 254 -4.53 22.25 -3.52
C ALA A 254 -3.38 22.51 -4.52
N ALA A 255 -2.23 21.85 -4.36
CA ALA A 255 -1.14 21.92 -5.31
C ALA A 255 -1.53 21.36 -6.68
N ILE A 256 -2.21 20.21 -6.73
CA ILE A 256 -2.71 19.61 -7.98
C ILE A 256 -3.70 20.55 -8.68
N HIS A 257 -4.66 21.14 -7.96
CA HIS A 257 -5.60 22.09 -8.56
C HIS A 257 -4.93 23.36 -9.10
N LYS A 258 -3.86 23.82 -8.46
CA LYS A 258 -3.14 25.03 -8.85
C LYS A 258 -2.15 24.80 -10.00
N HIS A 259 -1.47 23.65 -10.01
CA HIS A 259 -0.32 23.37 -10.88
C HIS A 259 -0.57 22.27 -11.91
N GLY A 260 -1.73 21.61 -11.88
CA GLY A 260 -2.00 20.39 -12.64
C GLY A 260 -1.36 19.15 -11.99
N ALA A 261 -1.49 18.00 -12.65
CA ALA A 261 -0.79 16.78 -12.25
C ALA A 261 0.66 16.79 -12.78
N SER A 262 1.62 16.43 -11.93
CA SER A 262 3.01 16.17 -12.35
C SER A 262 3.19 14.77 -12.97
N PRO A 263 4.31 14.50 -13.67
CA PRO A 263 4.58 13.20 -14.33
C PRO A 263 4.61 11.98 -13.40
N ILE A 264 4.70 12.17 -12.08
CA ILE A 264 4.72 11.08 -11.10
C ILE A 264 3.35 10.81 -10.47
N HIS A 265 2.30 11.52 -10.86
CA HIS A 265 0.94 11.23 -10.43
C HIS A 265 0.42 9.96 -11.13
N ARG A 266 -0.47 9.25 -10.43
CA ARG A 266 -1.15 8.05 -10.92
C ARG A 266 -2.48 8.48 -11.49
N MET A 267 -2.52 8.68 -12.79
CA MET A 267 -3.64 9.34 -13.46
C MET A 267 -4.92 8.49 -13.44
N THR A 268 -4.81 7.18 -13.14
CA THR A 268 -5.98 6.30 -13.00
C THR A 268 -6.65 6.36 -11.62
N PHE A 269 -6.02 6.98 -10.62
CA PHE A 269 -6.56 7.05 -9.26
C PHE A 269 -7.60 8.16 -9.13
N ALA A 270 -8.68 7.92 -8.38
CA ALA A 270 -9.53 9.02 -7.93
C ALA A 270 -8.78 9.87 -6.87
N PRO A 271 -8.90 11.21 -6.90
CA PRO A 271 -9.73 12.02 -7.79
C PRO A 271 -9.05 12.45 -9.10
N LEU A 272 -7.78 12.09 -9.35
CA LEU A 272 -7.02 12.54 -10.53
C LEU A 272 -7.68 12.13 -11.86
N ASN A 273 -8.30 10.95 -11.91
CA ASN A 273 -9.02 10.47 -13.09
C ASN A 273 -10.33 11.22 -13.40
N GLN A 274 -10.67 12.24 -12.59
CA GLN A 274 -11.87 13.07 -12.71
C GLN A 274 -11.53 14.56 -12.95
N LEU A 275 -10.24 14.93 -12.94
CA LEU A 275 -9.76 16.30 -13.10
C LEU A 275 -9.49 16.66 -14.57
#